data_AF-A0A939Y053-F1
#
_entry.id   AF-A0A939Y053-F1
#
_cell.length_a   1.000
_cell.length_b   1.000
_cell.length_c   1.000
_cell.angle_alpha   90.00
_cell.angle_beta   90.00
_cell.angle_gamma   90.00
#
_symmetry.space_group_name_H-M   'P 1'
#
loop_
_entity.id
_entity.type
_entity.pdbx_description
1 polymer ?
#
loop_
_entity_poly.entity_id
_entity_poly.type
_entity_poly.pdbx_seq_one_letter_code
_entity_poly.pdbx_strand_id
1 'polypeptide(L)'
;MKFKYLFFAVAFASIFTSCEDDEDDNTSSASGKIIFSTTVTNPSGDSGSGYLQAISDFSGGVNYDNKNAIPLGFGSYPCVCKSGNIYVFPDYMGGTELKLKRYVLNNSDQLELQGAMPLPANSSAANVVEASEEKAYVCCQSLDLIIAFNPKTMKEISRIDVSSLRNEGVSAYPGAMYIRDNILYVALEQFNSQWMPTENAIEMALYKVSDDSFIKRIRNTSLGICGPTRPIDDQSIFEDENGDLYINCIGSFGYIPGLDAGIARIKKGETDFDPSYTFNLTNTKVEGLPCDYLNILAKCQYTSNGILYAYGYAIGLDPENTNTYTARTGAPVIVDLRNKTVKVIEGLPRSNGHGIAMGIHEGKIVYGSANDAYNGFSTYDPKSGTIETKVITVTGFPSFFHSFK
;
A
#
# COMPACT_ATOMS: atom_id res chain seq x y z
N MET A 1 2.89 -54.02 40.98
CA MET A 1 1.40 -53.94 40.98
C MET A 1 0.97 -52.79 41.85
N LYS A 2 0.13 -51.90 41.30
CA LYS A 2 -0.49 -50.75 41.98
C LYS A 2 -1.67 -51.20 42.86
N PHE A 3 -2.02 -50.35 43.84
CA PHE A 3 -3.35 -49.89 44.31
C PHE A 3 -3.35 -49.79 45.84
N LYS A 4 -3.30 -48.59 46.46
CA LYS A 4 -4.24 -47.44 46.58
C LYS A 4 -5.03 -47.46 47.92
N TYR A 5 -4.60 -46.56 48.80
CA TYR A 5 -5.29 -45.67 49.76
C TYR A 5 -6.40 -46.15 50.71
N LEU A 6 -6.25 -45.80 52.01
CA LEU A 6 -7.33 -45.25 52.86
C LEU A 6 -6.81 -44.48 54.12
N PHE A 7 -7.29 -43.22 54.27
CA PHE A 7 -7.56 -42.39 55.48
C PHE A 7 -6.51 -42.07 56.58
N PHE A 8 -6.29 -40.76 56.86
CA PHE A 8 -6.84 -40.01 58.03
C PHE A 8 -6.49 -38.51 57.98
N ALA A 9 -7.37 -37.67 58.53
CA ALA A 9 -7.36 -36.20 58.51
C ALA A 9 -6.64 -35.58 59.73
N VAL A 10 -6.06 -34.36 59.59
CA VAL A 10 -6.00 -33.29 60.61
C VAL A 10 -5.87 -31.92 59.93
N ALA A 11 -6.61 -30.94 60.43
CA ALA A 11 -6.71 -29.54 60.00
C ALA A 11 -5.56 -28.64 60.49
N PHE A 12 -5.28 -27.53 59.78
CA PHE A 12 -5.27 -26.16 60.33
C PHE A 12 -5.15 -25.09 59.22
N ALA A 13 -5.78 -23.95 59.45
CA ALA A 13 -6.02 -22.85 58.53
C ALA A 13 -4.85 -21.89 58.32
N SER A 14 -4.82 -21.22 57.17
CA SER A 14 -4.49 -19.79 57.06
C SER A 14 -4.91 -19.24 55.70
N ILE A 15 -5.69 -18.17 55.75
CA ILE A 15 -6.20 -17.42 54.60
C ILE A 15 -5.09 -16.46 54.17
N PHE A 16 -4.53 -16.66 52.98
CA PHE A 16 -3.83 -15.62 52.24
C PHE A 16 -4.56 -15.46 50.90
N THR A 17 -5.33 -14.39 50.81
CA THR A 17 -5.81 -13.84 49.54
C THR A 17 -4.60 -13.21 48.88
N SER A 18 -3.96 -13.94 47.97
CA SER A 18 -3.10 -13.36 46.95
C SER A 18 -4.03 -13.01 45.80
N CYS A 19 -4.20 -11.72 45.52
CA CYS A 19 -4.62 -11.30 44.20
C CYS A 19 -3.53 -11.80 43.24
N GLU A 20 -3.84 -12.81 42.44
CA GLU A 20 -3.13 -12.98 41.18
C GLU A 20 -3.56 -11.78 40.33
N ASP A 21 -2.63 -10.87 40.09
CA ASP A 21 -2.76 -9.89 39.02
C ASP A 21 -2.76 -10.69 37.72
N ASP A 22 -3.96 -10.93 37.19
CA ASP A 22 -4.11 -11.38 35.81
C ASP A 22 -3.48 -10.31 34.93
N GLU A 23 -2.35 -10.64 34.30
CA GLU A 23 -1.81 -9.88 33.18
C GLU A 23 -2.86 -9.94 32.05
N ASP A 24 -3.74 -8.94 32.02
CA ASP A 24 -4.61 -8.68 30.90
C ASP A 24 -3.74 -8.47 29.66
N ASP A 25 -3.71 -9.50 28.81
CA ASP A 25 -3.16 -9.48 27.48
C ASP A 25 -3.96 -8.43 26.66
N ASN A 26 -3.51 -7.18 26.72
CA ASN A 26 -4.12 -6.01 26.09
C ASN A 26 -4.05 -6.13 24.56
N THR A 27 -4.95 -6.92 23.99
CA THR A 27 -5.31 -6.82 22.57
C THR A 27 -6.60 -6.01 22.48
N SER A 28 -6.46 -4.68 22.45
CA SER A 28 -7.56 -3.80 22.08
C SER A 28 -8.00 -4.16 20.65
N SER A 29 -9.23 -4.64 20.48
CA SER A 29 -9.74 -4.98 19.16
C SER A 29 -10.02 -3.70 18.39
N ALA A 30 -9.06 -3.24 17.59
CA ALA A 30 -9.19 -2.07 16.71
C ALA A 30 -10.25 -2.27 15.60
N SER A 31 -10.97 -3.40 15.56
CA SER A 31 -12.03 -3.70 14.59
C SER A 31 -13.01 -2.53 14.42
N GLY A 32 -13.18 -2.09 13.17
CA GLY A 32 -14.07 -0.99 12.78
C GLY A 32 -13.45 0.40 12.91
N LYS A 33 -12.27 0.54 13.51
CA LYS A 33 -11.54 1.83 13.56
C LYS A 33 -10.97 2.15 12.19
N ILE A 34 -10.85 3.45 11.92
CA ILE A 34 -10.34 3.95 10.64
C ILE A 34 -9.17 4.88 10.90
N ILE A 35 -8.15 4.77 10.05
CA ILE A 35 -7.18 5.85 9.86
C ILE A 35 -7.24 6.31 8.41
N PHE A 36 -7.04 7.60 8.19
CA PHE A 36 -6.88 8.15 6.85
C PHE A 36 -5.84 9.25 6.87
N SER A 37 -5.24 9.51 5.70
CA SER A 37 -4.38 10.68 5.52
C SER A 37 -4.95 11.67 4.53
N THR A 38 -4.61 12.93 4.72
CA THR A 38 -4.83 14.01 3.77
C THR A 38 -3.52 14.65 3.37
N THR A 39 -3.50 15.22 2.18
CA THR A 39 -2.38 16.00 1.66
C THR A 39 -2.87 17.41 1.36
N VAL A 40 -2.21 18.41 1.94
CA VAL A 40 -2.43 19.82 1.60
C VAL A 40 -1.28 20.26 0.70
N THR A 41 -1.58 20.67 -0.52
CA THR A 41 -0.57 21.07 -1.49
C THR A 41 -0.40 22.59 -1.53
N ASN A 42 0.75 23.04 -2.03
CA ASN A 42 0.88 24.39 -2.58
C ASN A 42 -0.01 24.53 -3.86
N PRO A 43 -0.14 25.75 -4.43
CA PRO A 43 -0.93 25.95 -5.65
C PRO A 43 -0.48 25.12 -6.87
N SER A 44 0.82 24.80 -6.96
CA SER A 44 1.39 24.02 -8.07
C SER A 44 1.15 22.50 -7.92
N GLY A 45 0.81 22.02 -6.74
CA GLY A 45 0.64 20.60 -6.43
C GLY A 45 1.94 19.82 -6.13
N ASP A 46 3.12 20.38 -6.41
CA ASP A 46 4.40 19.69 -6.36
C ASP A 46 5.05 19.60 -4.97
N SER A 47 4.53 20.36 -3.99
CA SER A 47 4.97 20.32 -2.60
C SER A 47 3.82 20.58 -1.64
N GLY A 48 4.02 20.29 -0.35
CA GLY A 48 2.97 20.45 0.64
C GLY A 48 3.25 19.74 1.95
N SER A 49 2.19 19.30 2.62
CA SER A 49 2.27 18.55 3.87
C SER A 49 1.23 17.43 3.91
N GLY A 50 1.62 16.28 4.48
CA GLY A 50 0.71 15.18 4.79
C GLY A 50 0.23 15.25 6.25
N TYR A 51 -0.96 14.72 6.48
CA TYR A 51 -1.58 14.63 7.80
C TYR A 51 -2.23 13.25 7.95
N LEU A 52 -1.93 12.52 9.02
CA LEU A 52 -2.54 11.22 9.33
C LEU A 52 -3.38 11.35 10.59
N GLN A 53 -4.61 10.84 10.57
CA GLN A 53 -5.49 10.86 11.74
C GLN A 53 -6.30 9.57 11.87
N ALA A 54 -6.65 9.23 13.11
CA ALA A 54 -7.57 8.16 13.46
C ALA A 54 -8.96 8.73 13.71
N ILE A 55 -9.99 8.02 13.25
CA ILE A 55 -11.39 8.39 13.46
C ILE A 55 -12.22 7.18 13.87
N SER A 56 -13.31 7.46 14.56
CA SER A 56 -14.29 6.48 15.02
C SER A 56 -15.64 6.59 14.31
N ASP A 57 -15.87 7.66 13.55
CA ASP A 57 -17.15 7.94 12.91
C ASP A 57 -16.96 8.12 11.40
N PHE A 58 -17.44 7.16 10.62
CA PHE A 58 -17.45 7.24 9.16
C PHE A 58 -18.89 7.34 8.64
N SER A 59 -19.68 8.21 9.27
CA SER A 59 -21.06 8.47 8.89
C SER A 59 -21.22 9.72 8.01
N GLY A 60 -22.30 9.71 7.24
CA GLY A 60 -22.71 10.78 6.33
C GLY A 60 -22.76 12.16 6.99
N GLY A 61 -22.09 13.14 6.38
CA GLY A 61 -22.20 14.56 6.76
C GLY A 61 -21.17 15.06 7.78
N VAL A 62 -20.24 14.20 8.20
CA VAL A 62 -19.12 14.58 9.06
C VAL A 62 -18.02 15.27 8.23
N ASN A 63 -17.42 16.32 8.79
CA ASN A 63 -16.27 17.01 8.22
C ASN A 63 -15.06 16.94 9.15
N TYR A 64 -13.94 16.43 8.65
CA TYR A 64 -12.68 16.35 9.37
C TYR A 64 -11.69 17.44 8.91
N ASP A 65 -11.18 18.20 9.87
CA ASP A 65 -10.03 19.07 9.67
C ASP A 65 -8.73 18.34 10.07
N ASN A 66 -7.58 19.01 9.97
CA ASN A 66 -6.28 18.41 10.29
C ASN A 66 -5.79 18.74 11.72
N LYS A 67 -6.64 19.27 12.61
CA LYS A 67 -6.20 19.76 13.94
C LYS A 67 -5.74 18.64 14.87
N ASN A 68 -6.31 17.45 14.71
CA ASN A 68 -6.03 16.26 15.52
C ASN A 68 -5.09 15.28 14.81
N ALA A 69 -4.56 15.66 13.64
CA ALA A 69 -3.70 14.80 12.85
C ALA A 69 -2.23 14.91 13.27
N ILE A 70 -1.49 13.82 13.08
CA ILE A 70 -0.03 13.84 13.16
C ILE A 70 0.57 14.18 11.78
N PRO A 71 1.77 14.79 11.72
CA PRO A 71 2.45 15.03 10.46
C PRO A 71 2.80 13.73 9.72
N LEU A 72 2.60 13.74 8.41
CA LEU A 72 3.00 12.71 7.45
C LEU A 72 3.83 13.36 6.34
N GLY A 73 4.84 12.64 5.82
CA GLY A 73 5.64 13.14 4.72
C GLY A 73 4.85 13.39 3.45
N PHE A 74 5.16 14.47 2.73
CA PHE A 74 4.51 14.78 1.46
C PHE A 74 4.86 13.75 0.38
N GLY A 75 3.86 13.31 -0.38
CA GLY A 75 4.04 12.30 -1.45
C GLY A 75 4.23 10.87 -0.96
N SER A 76 4.25 10.63 0.36
CA SER A 76 4.35 9.30 0.96
C SER A 76 3.00 8.86 1.51
N TYR A 77 2.74 7.55 1.50
CA TYR A 77 1.53 6.97 2.09
C TYR A 77 1.90 6.01 3.22
N PRO A 78 1.14 6.00 4.34
CA PRO A 78 1.37 5.05 5.42
C PRO A 78 1.29 3.59 4.95
N CYS A 79 2.06 2.71 5.59
CA CYS A 79 1.91 1.26 5.46
C CYS A 79 1.30 0.71 6.75
N VAL A 80 0.18 0.00 6.66
CA VAL A 80 -0.45 -0.66 7.80
C VAL A 80 -0.25 -2.16 7.67
N CYS A 81 0.46 -2.75 8.63
CA CYS A 81 0.76 -4.18 8.62
C CYS A 81 -0.28 -4.98 9.41
N LYS A 82 -0.35 -6.29 9.18
CA LYS A 82 -1.31 -7.20 9.85
C LYS A 82 -1.15 -7.22 11.37
N SER A 83 0.02 -6.84 11.89
CA SER A 83 0.28 -6.66 13.33
C SER A 83 -0.46 -5.46 13.95
N GLY A 84 -1.05 -4.59 13.13
CA GLY A 84 -1.60 -3.30 13.56
C GLY A 84 -0.56 -2.18 13.61
N ASN A 85 0.72 -2.45 13.32
CA ASN A 85 1.73 -1.40 13.19
C ASN A 85 1.41 -0.50 12.00
N ILE A 86 1.56 0.81 12.22
CA ILE A 86 1.34 1.86 11.23
C ILE A 86 2.68 2.56 11.00
N TYR A 87 3.24 2.39 9.80
CA TYR A 87 4.50 3.00 9.42
C TYR A 87 4.27 4.32 8.68
N VAL A 88 4.89 5.37 9.18
CA VAL A 88 4.79 6.74 8.66
C VAL A 88 6.16 7.15 8.12
N PHE A 89 6.20 7.50 6.84
CA PHE A 89 7.41 7.82 6.10
C PHE A 89 7.69 9.34 6.12
N PRO A 90 8.96 9.74 5.93
CA PRO A 90 9.30 11.12 5.60
C PRO A 90 8.81 11.48 4.18
N ASP A 91 9.06 12.72 3.74
CA ASP A 91 8.75 13.17 2.39
C ASP A 91 9.40 12.27 1.33
N TYR A 92 8.62 11.87 0.32
CA TYR A 92 9.06 10.93 -0.70
C TYR A 92 10.12 11.54 -1.63
N MET A 93 9.94 12.79 -2.03
CA MET A 93 10.80 13.52 -2.97
C MET A 93 11.90 14.36 -2.27
N GLY A 94 12.31 13.94 -1.08
CA GLY A 94 13.30 14.63 -0.27
C GLY A 94 12.66 15.63 0.70
N GLY A 95 13.29 15.77 1.87
CA GLY A 95 12.81 16.59 2.98
C GLY A 95 13.83 16.60 4.11
N THR A 96 13.55 17.35 5.17
CA THR A 96 14.46 17.48 6.31
C THR A 96 14.25 16.40 7.38
N GLU A 97 13.05 15.84 7.47
CA GLU A 97 12.79 14.65 8.30
C GLU A 97 13.33 13.42 7.59
N LEU A 98 14.10 12.61 8.32
CA LEU A 98 14.80 11.44 7.79
C LEU A 98 14.53 10.23 8.68
N LYS A 99 13.28 10.05 9.12
CA LYS A 99 12.92 8.97 10.04
C LYS A 99 11.69 8.22 9.56
N LEU A 100 11.79 6.89 9.57
CA LEU A 100 10.64 6.01 9.57
C LEU A 100 10.07 5.99 10.99
N LYS A 101 8.80 6.34 11.16
CA LYS A 101 8.12 6.30 12.47
C LYS A 101 7.13 5.15 12.49
N ARG A 102 7.04 4.47 13.64
CA ARG A 102 6.05 3.41 13.89
C ARG A 102 5.04 3.90 14.92
N TYR A 103 3.77 3.77 14.57
CA TYR A 103 2.64 4.06 15.43
C TYR A 103 1.79 2.81 15.63
N VAL A 104 0.98 2.84 16.68
CA VAL A 104 -0.17 1.94 16.89
C VAL A 104 -1.37 2.79 17.28
N LEU A 105 -2.58 2.22 17.25
CA LEU A 105 -3.73 2.80 17.93
C LEU A 105 -3.69 2.38 19.40
N ASN A 106 -3.71 3.35 20.32
CA ASN A 106 -3.80 3.07 21.75
C ASN A 106 -5.24 2.73 22.19
N ASN A 107 -5.43 2.45 23.47
CA ASN A 107 -6.76 2.11 24.04
C ASN A 107 -7.80 3.25 23.94
N SER A 108 -7.39 4.47 23.59
CA SER A 108 -8.27 5.61 23.31
C SER A 108 -8.44 5.89 21.81
N ASP A 109 -8.05 4.93 20.95
CA ASP A 109 -8.09 5.01 19.49
C ASP A 109 -7.24 6.17 18.91
N GLN A 110 -6.20 6.58 19.62
CA GLN A 110 -5.28 7.63 19.18
C GLN A 110 -3.98 7.04 18.65
N LEU A 111 -3.38 7.70 17.66
CA LEU A 111 -2.07 7.34 17.13
C LEU A 111 -1.00 7.58 18.19
N GLU A 112 -0.40 6.50 18.67
CA GLU A 112 0.67 6.53 19.66
C GLU A 112 2.01 6.14 19.03
N LEU A 113 3.01 7.02 19.14
CA LEU A 113 4.35 6.78 18.62
C LEU A 113 5.06 5.70 19.45
N GLN A 114 5.40 4.60 18.80
CA GLN A 114 6.10 3.46 19.43
C GLN A 114 7.62 3.48 19.19
N GLY A 115 8.09 4.26 18.22
CA GLY A 115 9.52 4.40 17.94
C GLY A 115 9.80 5.01 16.58
N ALA A 116 11.07 5.31 16.34
CA ALA A 116 11.54 5.84 15.06
C ALA A 116 12.92 5.30 14.71
N MET A 117 13.15 5.03 13.43
CA MET A 117 14.43 4.61 12.88
C MET A 117 14.95 5.68 11.92
N PRO A 118 16.21 6.13 12.04
CA PRO A 118 16.80 7.02 11.05
C PRO A 118 16.91 6.31 9.69
N LEU A 119 16.55 7.02 8.65
CA LEU A 119 16.73 6.63 7.26
C LEU A 119 17.89 7.43 6.65
N PRO A 120 18.58 6.88 5.65
CA PRO A 120 19.54 7.65 4.87
C PRO A 120 18.87 8.87 4.22
N ALA A 121 19.63 9.95 4.08
CA ALA A 121 19.21 11.13 3.32
C ALA A 121 18.86 10.73 1.87
N ASN A 122 17.84 11.37 1.30
CA ASN A 122 17.35 11.10 -0.06
C ASN A 122 16.96 9.62 -0.28
N SER A 123 16.43 8.94 0.74
CA SER A 123 16.05 7.53 0.65
C SER A 123 14.84 7.28 -0.25
N SER A 124 13.90 8.23 -0.36
CA SER A 124 12.59 8.01 -1.00
C SER A 124 11.93 6.73 -0.50
N ALA A 125 11.89 6.57 0.83
CA ALA A 125 11.32 5.38 1.46
C ALA A 125 9.79 5.37 1.29
N ALA A 126 9.22 4.23 0.88
CA ALA A 126 7.84 4.18 0.42
C ALA A 126 7.04 2.93 0.86
N ASN A 127 7.70 1.78 1.04
CA ASN A 127 7.02 0.51 1.34
C ASN A 127 7.67 -0.22 2.51
N VAL A 128 6.83 -0.79 3.38
CA VAL A 128 7.25 -1.67 4.49
C VAL A 128 6.52 -3.00 4.40
N VAL A 129 7.26 -4.10 4.61
CA VAL A 129 6.71 -5.44 4.81
C VAL A 129 7.28 -6.08 6.08
N GLU A 130 6.41 -6.64 6.92
CA GLU A 130 6.81 -7.37 8.13
C GLU A 130 7.02 -8.85 7.83
N ALA A 131 8.19 -9.37 8.18
CA ALA A 131 8.50 -10.80 8.13
C ALA A 131 8.13 -11.51 9.44
N SER A 132 8.31 -10.82 10.56
CA SER A 132 7.98 -11.28 11.92
C SER A 132 7.89 -10.07 12.86
N GLU A 133 7.57 -10.30 14.12
CA GLU A 133 7.60 -9.25 15.15
C GLU A 133 8.97 -8.58 15.34
N GLU A 134 10.05 -9.27 14.94
CA GLU A 134 11.42 -8.83 15.15
C GLU A 134 12.16 -8.50 13.84
N LYS A 135 11.49 -8.64 12.69
CA LYS A 135 12.09 -8.36 11.38
C LYS A 135 11.06 -7.82 10.40
N ALA A 136 11.37 -6.67 9.80
CA ALA A 136 10.66 -6.06 8.70
C ALA A 136 11.65 -5.45 7.71
N TYR A 137 11.17 -5.10 6.52
CA TYR A 137 11.96 -4.47 5.47
C TYR A 137 11.34 -3.14 5.08
N VAL A 138 12.17 -2.14 4.80
CA VAL A 138 11.76 -0.88 4.17
C VAL A 138 12.60 -0.64 2.91
N CYS A 139 11.95 -0.31 1.79
CA CYS A 139 12.67 0.07 0.58
C CYS A 139 13.15 1.53 0.68
N CYS A 140 14.36 1.80 0.19
CA CYS A 140 14.94 3.12 0.01
C CYS A 140 15.24 3.28 -1.48
N GLN A 141 14.19 3.63 -2.23
CA GLN A 141 14.16 3.53 -3.67
C GLN A 141 15.31 4.26 -4.36
N SER A 142 15.49 5.55 -4.04
CA SER A 142 16.50 6.43 -4.67
C SER A 142 17.95 6.01 -4.39
N LEU A 143 18.17 4.97 -3.57
CA LEU A 143 19.48 4.51 -3.12
C LEU A 143 19.80 3.07 -3.53
N ASP A 144 18.93 2.40 -4.29
CA ASP A 144 19.05 0.97 -4.61
C ASP A 144 19.28 0.11 -3.35
N LEU A 145 18.55 0.43 -2.29
CA LEU A 145 18.79 -0.12 -0.96
C LEU A 145 17.48 -0.59 -0.32
N ILE A 146 17.55 -1.71 0.38
CA ILE A 146 16.51 -2.16 1.32
C ILE A 146 17.16 -2.26 2.69
N ILE A 147 16.46 -1.78 3.71
CA ILE A 147 16.90 -1.87 5.10
C ILE A 147 16.03 -2.90 5.80
N ALA A 148 16.66 -3.96 6.34
CA ALA A 148 16.00 -4.84 7.28
C ALA A 148 16.11 -4.22 8.68
N PHE A 149 15.03 -4.19 9.43
CA PHE A 149 14.98 -3.59 10.76
C PHE A 149 14.08 -4.37 11.70
N ASN A 150 14.23 -4.14 13.00
CA ASN A 150 13.40 -4.75 14.03
C ASN A 150 12.20 -3.83 14.36
N PRO A 151 10.95 -4.23 14.09
CA PRO A 151 9.76 -3.42 14.37
C PRO A 151 9.61 -2.97 15.82
N LYS A 152 9.89 -3.86 16.78
CA LYS A 152 9.76 -3.57 18.22
C LYS A 152 10.68 -2.44 18.66
N THR A 153 11.94 -2.50 18.24
CA THR A 153 13.00 -1.57 18.69
C THR A 153 13.26 -0.41 17.74
N MET A 154 12.74 -0.47 16.51
CA MET A 154 13.03 0.46 15.41
C MET A 154 14.54 0.62 15.15
N LYS A 155 15.28 -0.49 15.23
CA LYS A 155 16.72 -0.53 14.95
C LYS A 155 16.99 -1.30 13.65
N GLU A 156 17.90 -0.76 12.85
CA GLU A 156 18.45 -1.41 11.67
C GLU A 156 19.13 -2.75 12.06
N ILE A 157 18.88 -3.79 11.29
CA ILE A 157 19.47 -5.14 11.42
C ILE A 157 20.54 -5.32 10.34
N SER A 158 20.18 -5.05 9.09
CA SER A 158 21.03 -5.28 7.92
C SER A 158 20.58 -4.42 6.73
N ARG A 159 21.40 -4.43 5.68
CA ARG A 159 21.17 -3.73 4.42
C ARG A 159 21.29 -4.71 3.26
N ILE A 160 20.38 -4.61 2.31
CA ILE A 160 20.42 -5.33 1.04
C ILE A 160 20.63 -4.30 -0.06
N ASP A 161 21.82 -4.34 -0.68
CA ASP A 161 22.18 -3.51 -1.83
C ASP A 161 21.73 -4.21 -3.12
N VAL A 162 20.86 -3.55 -3.89
CA VAL A 162 20.35 -4.07 -5.16
C VAL A 162 21.02 -3.41 -6.38
N SER A 163 22.00 -2.52 -6.19
CA SER A 163 22.68 -1.81 -7.28
C SER A 163 23.44 -2.73 -8.24
N SER A 164 23.86 -3.90 -7.77
CA SER A 164 24.47 -4.95 -8.62
C SER A 164 23.49 -5.57 -9.61
N LEU A 165 22.19 -5.33 -9.46
CA LEU A 165 21.12 -5.87 -10.30
C LEU A 165 20.65 -4.88 -11.39
N ARG A 166 21.27 -3.70 -11.49
CA ARG A 166 20.98 -2.69 -12.53
C ARG A 166 21.15 -3.26 -13.94
N ASN A 167 20.26 -2.88 -14.84
CA ASN A 167 20.55 -2.96 -16.26
C ASN A 167 21.46 -1.81 -16.70
N GLU A 168 22.00 -1.92 -17.91
CA GLU A 168 22.84 -0.88 -18.48
C GLU A 168 22.07 0.46 -18.59
N GLY A 169 22.66 1.54 -18.06
CA GLY A 169 22.12 2.90 -18.18
C GLY A 169 20.95 3.25 -17.26
N VAL A 170 20.58 2.37 -16.31
CA VAL A 170 19.45 2.57 -15.39
C VAL A 170 19.82 2.23 -13.95
N SER A 171 18.98 2.66 -13.00
CA SER A 171 19.03 2.25 -11.59
C SER A 171 18.21 0.98 -11.36
N ALA A 172 18.34 0.34 -10.19
CA ALA A 172 17.60 -0.86 -9.82
C ALA A 172 16.66 -0.55 -8.66
N TYR A 173 15.88 0.51 -8.83
CA TYR A 173 15.11 1.13 -7.76
C TYR A 173 14.16 0.11 -7.10
N PRO A 174 14.32 -0.24 -5.81
CA PRO A 174 13.43 -1.17 -5.16
C PRO A 174 12.05 -0.53 -4.99
N GLY A 175 11.07 -1.09 -5.70
CA GLY A 175 9.66 -0.68 -5.65
C GLY A 175 8.91 -1.32 -4.47
N ALA A 176 7.64 -1.66 -4.69
CA ALA A 176 6.86 -2.36 -3.67
C ALA A 176 7.43 -3.78 -3.41
N MET A 177 7.37 -4.20 -2.16
CA MET A 177 7.86 -5.51 -1.71
C MET A 177 6.70 -6.39 -1.24
N TYR A 178 6.92 -7.70 -1.24
CA TYR A 178 5.96 -8.67 -0.74
C TYR A 178 6.67 -9.89 -0.16
N ILE A 179 6.13 -10.48 0.91
CA ILE A 179 6.67 -11.71 1.51
C ILE A 179 5.70 -12.86 1.29
N ARG A 180 6.18 -13.94 0.68
CA ARG A 180 5.45 -15.21 0.51
C ARG A 180 6.43 -16.38 0.67
N ASP A 181 6.05 -17.39 1.43
CA ASP A 181 6.83 -18.64 1.59
C ASP A 181 8.32 -18.42 1.98
N ASN A 182 8.58 -17.54 2.96
CA ASN A 182 9.95 -17.17 3.41
C ASN A 182 10.82 -16.53 2.30
N ILE A 183 10.21 -15.99 1.25
CA ILE A 183 10.86 -15.24 0.19
C ILE A 183 10.35 -13.79 0.23
N LEU A 184 11.29 -12.85 0.26
CA LEU A 184 11.05 -11.44 0.00
C LEU A 184 11.15 -11.20 -1.51
N TYR A 185 10.04 -10.82 -2.11
CA TYR A 185 9.94 -10.37 -3.49
C TYR A 185 10.09 -8.86 -3.52
N VAL A 186 11.06 -8.36 -4.28
CA VAL A 186 11.35 -6.94 -4.42
C VAL A 186 11.15 -6.56 -5.89
N ALA A 187 10.18 -5.71 -6.19
CA ALA A 187 10.08 -5.13 -7.53
C ALA A 187 11.33 -4.31 -7.86
N LEU A 188 11.90 -4.50 -9.05
CA LEU A 188 13.04 -3.72 -9.54
C LEU A 188 12.58 -2.75 -10.62
N GLU A 189 12.44 -1.48 -10.26
CA GLU A 189 12.14 -0.41 -11.20
C GLU A 189 13.42 0.00 -11.93
N GLN A 190 13.64 -0.64 -13.08
CA GLN A 190 14.80 -0.41 -13.95
C GLN A 190 14.64 0.91 -14.72
N PHE A 191 14.79 2.03 -14.00
CA PHE A 191 14.48 3.36 -14.51
C PHE A 191 15.71 4.20 -14.82
N ASN A 192 15.61 5.00 -15.87
CA ASN A 192 16.61 6.00 -16.22
C ASN A 192 16.55 7.22 -15.28
N SER A 193 17.40 8.23 -15.52
CA SER A 193 17.45 9.45 -14.70
C SER A 193 16.19 10.32 -14.78
N GLN A 194 15.26 10.04 -15.70
CA GLN A 194 13.95 10.67 -15.80
C GLN A 194 12.85 9.85 -15.11
N TRP A 195 13.21 8.82 -14.34
CA TRP A 195 12.26 7.93 -13.64
C TRP A 195 11.32 7.19 -14.59
N MET A 196 11.83 6.81 -15.77
CA MET A 196 11.08 6.07 -16.78
C MET A 196 11.73 4.72 -17.09
N PRO A 197 10.93 3.68 -17.38
CA PRO A 197 11.46 2.45 -17.96
C PRO A 197 12.08 2.73 -19.33
N THR A 198 12.99 1.85 -19.75
CA THR A 198 13.64 1.94 -21.07
C THR A 198 13.22 0.82 -22.03
N GLU A 199 12.49 -0.16 -21.52
CA GLU A 199 12.04 -1.33 -22.28
C GLU A 199 10.82 -2.00 -21.62
N ASN A 200 10.05 -2.78 -22.39
CA ASN A 200 9.00 -3.66 -21.88
C ASN A 200 9.59 -4.89 -21.18
N ALA A 201 10.15 -4.68 -20.00
CA ALA A 201 10.63 -5.71 -19.11
C ALA A 201 10.04 -5.52 -17.70
N ILE A 202 9.62 -6.62 -17.09
CA ILE A 202 9.31 -6.68 -15.66
C ILE A 202 10.37 -7.49 -14.94
N GLU A 203 10.73 -7.04 -13.74
CA GLU A 203 11.82 -7.62 -12.98
C GLU A 203 11.57 -7.59 -11.48
N MET A 204 12.04 -8.64 -10.80
CA MET A 204 12.07 -8.68 -9.34
C MET A 204 13.34 -9.37 -8.85
N ALA A 205 13.81 -8.98 -7.67
CA ALA A 205 14.81 -9.70 -6.92
C ALA A 205 14.14 -10.51 -5.80
N LEU A 206 14.60 -11.75 -5.63
CA LEU A 206 14.11 -12.65 -4.59
C LEU A 206 15.22 -12.87 -3.57
N TYR A 207 14.89 -12.65 -2.30
CA TYR A 207 15.78 -12.88 -1.17
C TYR A 207 15.12 -13.82 -0.17
N LYS A 208 15.92 -14.65 0.49
CA LYS A 208 15.44 -15.53 1.54
C LYS A 208 15.29 -14.74 2.84
N VAL A 209 14.11 -14.73 3.43
CA VAL A 209 13.80 -13.90 4.61
C VAL A 209 14.62 -14.33 5.84
N SER A 210 14.96 -15.62 5.95
CA SER A 210 15.67 -16.15 7.12
C SER A 210 17.08 -15.58 7.31
N ASP A 211 17.77 -15.24 6.22
CA ASP A 211 19.19 -14.86 6.25
C ASP A 211 19.55 -13.74 5.26
N ASP A 212 18.55 -13.13 4.62
CA ASP A 212 18.68 -12.08 3.60
C ASP A 212 19.53 -12.49 2.38
N SER A 213 19.77 -13.78 2.17
CA SER A 213 20.56 -14.25 1.03
C SER A 213 19.80 -14.08 -0.28
N PHE A 214 20.51 -13.60 -1.31
CA PHE A 214 20.00 -13.49 -2.67
C PHE A 214 19.70 -14.89 -3.23
N ILE A 215 18.48 -15.09 -3.73
CA ILE A 215 18.06 -16.34 -4.37
C ILE A 215 18.30 -16.21 -5.88
N LYS A 216 17.61 -15.26 -6.51
CA LYS A 216 17.71 -14.98 -7.95
C LYS A 216 17.07 -13.63 -8.28
N ARG A 217 17.39 -13.14 -9.47
CA ARG A 217 16.64 -12.09 -10.17
C ARG A 217 15.78 -12.76 -11.23
N ILE A 218 14.51 -12.42 -11.27
CA ILE A 218 13.57 -12.85 -12.31
C ILE A 218 13.33 -11.69 -13.27
N ARG A 219 13.27 -12.00 -14.56
CA ARG A 219 13.05 -11.02 -15.62
C ARG A 219 12.17 -11.62 -16.71
N ASN A 220 11.19 -10.87 -17.19
CA ASN A 220 10.37 -11.26 -18.31
C ASN A 220 10.18 -10.09 -19.28
N THR A 221 10.45 -10.33 -20.57
CA THR A 221 10.27 -9.37 -21.67
C THR A 221 9.16 -9.77 -22.66
N SER A 222 8.59 -10.97 -22.51
CA SER A 222 7.56 -11.48 -23.42
C SER A 222 6.16 -10.97 -23.11
N LEU A 223 5.92 -10.50 -21.88
CA LEU A 223 4.60 -10.05 -21.43
C LEU A 223 4.22 -8.64 -21.94
N GLY A 224 5.16 -7.91 -22.54
CA GLY A 224 4.91 -6.64 -23.23
C GLY A 224 4.50 -5.50 -22.31
N ILE A 225 4.92 -5.51 -21.05
CA ILE A 225 4.64 -4.48 -20.03
C ILE A 225 5.91 -4.20 -19.21
N CYS A 226 5.98 -3.07 -18.51
CA CYS A 226 7.13 -2.67 -17.70
C CYS A 226 6.76 -1.83 -16.46
N GLY A 227 7.77 -1.42 -15.69
CA GLY A 227 7.61 -0.62 -14.48
C GLY A 227 6.90 -1.43 -13.40
N PRO A 228 7.57 -2.43 -12.80
CA PRO A 228 6.93 -3.27 -11.80
C PRO A 228 6.60 -2.41 -10.57
N THR A 229 5.32 -2.28 -10.25
CA THR A 229 4.76 -1.57 -9.09
C THR A 229 4.78 -0.04 -9.12
N ARG A 230 3.91 0.56 -8.31
CA ARG A 230 4.05 1.94 -7.84
C ARG A 230 4.60 1.86 -6.39
N PRO A 231 5.78 2.38 -6.07
CA PRO A 231 6.46 2.13 -4.78
C PRO A 231 5.64 2.51 -3.55
N ILE A 232 4.94 3.65 -3.64
CA ILE A 232 4.11 4.20 -2.57
C ILE A 232 2.74 3.52 -2.44
N ASP A 233 2.38 2.63 -3.36
CA ASP A 233 1.19 1.79 -3.23
C ASP A 233 1.57 0.38 -2.77
N ASP A 234 1.39 0.13 -1.49
CA ASP A 234 1.58 -1.17 -0.83
C ASP A 234 0.64 -2.28 -1.34
N GLN A 235 -0.40 -1.92 -2.10
CA GLN A 235 -1.29 -2.84 -2.81
C GLN A 235 -0.91 -3.03 -4.29
N SER A 236 0.26 -2.54 -4.73
CA SER A 236 0.78 -2.81 -6.08
C SER A 236 1.14 -4.28 -6.30
N ILE A 237 1.37 -5.03 -5.21
CA ILE A 237 1.54 -6.48 -5.21
C ILE A 237 0.49 -7.07 -4.27
N PHE A 238 -0.27 -8.05 -4.74
CA PHE A 238 -1.32 -8.68 -3.94
C PHE A 238 -1.52 -10.15 -4.33
N GLU A 239 -2.02 -10.95 -3.40
CA GLU A 239 -2.44 -12.33 -3.66
C GLU A 239 -3.95 -12.42 -3.90
N ASP A 240 -4.35 -13.32 -4.79
CA ASP A 240 -5.76 -13.73 -4.92
C ASP A 240 -6.13 -14.87 -3.94
N GLU A 241 -7.40 -15.29 -3.95
CA GLU A 241 -7.87 -16.41 -3.13
C GLU A 241 -7.22 -17.76 -3.46
N ASN A 242 -6.58 -17.90 -4.63
CA ASN A 242 -5.87 -19.11 -5.03
C ASN A 242 -4.39 -19.07 -4.59
N GLY A 243 -3.90 -17.93 -4.08
CA GLY A 243 -2.52 -17.66 -3.70
C GLY A 243 -1.60 -17.32 -4.88
N ASP A 244 -2.18 -17.00 -6.04
CA ASP A 244 -1.44 -16.42 -7.16
C ASP A 244 -1.08 -14.97 -6.79
N LEU A 245 0.18 -14.59 -7.00
CA LEU A 245 0.69 -13.26 -6.72
C LEU A 245 0.58 -12.40 -7.98
N TYR A 246 -0.08 -11.26 -7.89
CA TYR A 246 -0.26 -10.31 -8.97
C TYR A 246 0.59 -9.07 -8.76
N ILE A 247 1.10 -8.51 -9.86
CA ILE A 247 1.96 -7.32 -9.86
C ILE A 247 1.33 -6.29 -10.80
N ASN A 248 0.89 -5.16 -10.23
CA ASN A 248 0.44 -3.99 -10.99
C ASN A 248 1.66 -3.25 -11.55
N CYS A 249 1.79 -3.22 -12.87
CA CYS A 249 2.88 -2.59 -13.60
C CYS A 249 2.44 -1.22 -14.12
N ILE A 250 3.18 -0.16 -13.78
CA ILE A 250 2.86 1.24 -14.10
C ILE A 250 3.34 1.70 -15.48
N GLY A 251 4.06 0.87 -16.23
CA GLY A 251 4.61 1.26 -17.52
C GLY A 251 5.45 2.53 -17.41
N SER A 252 5.32 3.41 -18.39
CA SER A 252 5.90 4.76 -18.40
C SER A 252 4.95 5.86 -17.88
N PHE A 253 3.99 5.50 -17.01
CA PHE A 253 2.89 6.40 -16.60
C PHE A 253 2.03 6.92 -17.78
N GLY A 254 2.16 6.34 -18.97
CA GLY A 254 1.55 6.82 -20.20
C GLY A 254 2.34 7.91 -20.95
N TYR A 255 3.53 8.31 -20.49
CA TYR A 255 4.32 9.35 -21.14
C TYR A 255 5.11 8.87 -22.36
N ILE A 256 5.49 7.58 -22.40
CA ILE A 256 6.28 7.00 -23.49
C ILE A 256 5.44 5.91 -24.18
N PRO A 257 4.91 6.18 -25.39
CA PRO A 257 4.16 5.18 -26.15
C PRO A 257 4.96 3.89 -26.37
N GLY A 258 4.31 2.75 -26.16
CA GLY A 258 4.91 1.42 -26.30
C GLY A 258 5.66 0.93 -25.07
N LEU A 259 5.72 1.70 -23.98
CA LEU A 259 6.15 1.24 -22.66
C LEU A 259 4.93 1.10 -21.76
N ASP A 260 4.34 -0.09 -21.81
CA ASP A 260 2.95 -0.32 -21.44
C ASP A 260 2.80 -0.69 -19.96
N ALA A 261 1.67 -0.25 -19.39
CA ALA A 261 1.21 -0.67 -18.08
C ALA A 261 0.36 -1.94 -18.18
N GLY A 262 0.28 -2.69 -17.09
CA GLY A 262 -0.50 -3.93 -17.07
C GLY A 262 -0.42 -4.67 -15.76
N ILE A 263 -0.85 -5.93 -15.77
CA ILE A 263 -0.79 -6.81 -14.61
C ILE A 263 -0.10 -8.11 -15.02
N ALA A 264 0.96 -8.46 -14.28
CA ALA A 264 1.64 -9.74 -14.37
C ALA A 264 1.22 -10.66 -13.22
N ARG A 265 1.58 -11.95 -13.33
CA ARG A 265 1.29 -12.97 -12.31
C ARG A 265 2.50 -13.86 -12.04
N ILE A 266 2.64 -14.30 -10.80
CA ILE A 266 3.47 -15.42 -10.36
C ILE A 266 2.53 -16.43 -9.68
N LYS A 267 2.44 -17.65 -10.23
CA LYS A 267 1.51 -18.66 -9.70
C LYS A 267 1.87 -19.07 -8.27
N LYS A 268 0.88 -19.56 -7.54
CA LYS A 268 1.12 -20.19 -6.23
C LYS A 268 2.13 -21.32 -6.36
N GLY A 269 3.11 -21.34 -5.45
CA GLY A 269 4.18 -22.34 -5.43
C GLY A 269 5.27 -22.14 -6.49
N GLU A 270 5.13 -21.14 -7.37
CA GLU A 270 6.15 -20.75 -8.34
C GLU A 270 6.86 -19.46 -7.90
N THR A 271 8.04 -19.22 -8.48
CA THR A 271 8.86 -18.02 -8.19
C THR A 271 9.19 -17.20 -9.44
N ASP A 272 8.87 -17.70 -10.64
CA ASP A 272 9.07 -16.99 -11.90
C ASP A 272 7.74 -16.40 -12.38
N PHE A 273 7.82 -15.33 -13.17
CA PHE A 273 6.64 -14.77 -13.83
C PHE A 273 5.99 -15.81 -14.73
N ASP A 274 4.66 -15.92 -14.67
CA ASP A 274 3.87 -16.78 -15.53
C ASP A 274 3.83 -16.20 -16.95
N PRO A 275 4.53 -16.81 -17.93
CA PRO A 275 4.56 -16.29 -19.29
C PRO A 275 3.20 -16.38 -20.01
N SER A 276 2.24 -17.15 -19.47
CA SER A 276 0.91 -17.32 -20.04
C SER A 276 -0.11 -16.29 -19.57
N TYR A 277 0.24 -15.45 -18.59
CA TYR A 277 -0.66 -14.44 -18.05
C TYR A 277 -0.04 -13.03 -18.13
N THR A 278 -0.60 -12.21 -19.01
CA THR A 278 -0.48 -10.75 -19.00
C THR A 278 -1.87 -10.14 -19.16
N PHE A 279 -2.14 -9.08 -18.42
CA PHE A 279 -3.25 -8.17 -18.68
C PHE A 279 -2.68 -6.80 -19.02
N ASN A 280 -2.47 -6.53 -20.31
CA ASN A 280 -1.97 -5.24 -20.79
C ASN A 280 -3.11 -4.20 -20.74
N LEU A 281 -3.01 -3.26 -19.81
CA LEU A 281 -4.05 -2.28 -19.53
C LEU A 281 -4.05 -1.15 -20.56
N THR A 282 -2.86 -0.77 -21.04
CA THR A 282 -2.69 0.30 -22.04
C THR A 282 -3.43 -0.01 -23.36
N ASN A 283 -3.55 -1.29 -23.71
CA ASN A 283 -4.21 -1.75 -24.93
C ASN A 283 -5.62 -2.33 -24.69
N THR A 284 -6.15 -2.25 -23.48
CA THR A 284 -7.50 -2.73 -23.16
C THR A 284 -8.48 -1.58 -23.10
N LYS A 285 -9.54 -1.66 -23.91
CA LYS A 285 -10.63 -0.69 -23.85
C LYS A 285 -11.36 -0.78 -22.50
N VAL A 286 -11.64 0.38 -21.93
CA VAL A 286 -12.34 0.53 -20.66
C VAL A 286 -13.78 0.92 -20.93
N GLU A 287 -14.70 0.07 -20.51
CA GLU A 287 -16.13 0.34 -20.60
C GLU A 287 -16.48 1.58 -19.76
N GLY A 288 -17.23 2.53 -20.35
CA GLY A 288 -17.63 3.77 -19.68
C GLY A 288 -16.54 4.84 -19.60
N LEU A 289 -15.35 4.64 -20.18
CA LEU A 289 -14.29 5.65 -20.22
C LEU A 289 -14.30 6.43 -21.55
N PRO A 290 -14.47 7.77 -21.55
CA PRO A 290 -14.60 8.54 -22.80
C PRO A 290 -13.38 8.52 -23.72
N CYS A 291 -12.18 8.30 -23.17
CA CYS A 291 -10.93 8.24 -23.93
C CYS A 291 -10.48 6.80 -24.25
N ASP A 292 -11.38 5.82 -24.08
CA ASP A 292 -11.20 4.38 -24.30
C ASP A 292 -10.14 3.68 -23.44
N TYR A 293 -9.00 4.30 -23.09
CA TYR A 293 -7.86 3.61 -22.50
C TYR A 293 -7.34 4.27 -21.23
N LEU A 294 -6.87 3.43 -20.29
CA LEU A 294 -6.11 3.86 -19.13
C LEU A 294 -4.60 3.86 -19.45
N ASN A 295 -3.88 4.78 -18.82
CA ASN A 295 -2.43 4.80 -18.81
C ASN A 295 -1.85 3.91 -17.71
N ILE A 296 -2.42 3.94 -16.49
CA ILE A 296 -1.99 3.13 -15.34
C ILE A 296 -3.16 2.82 -14.39
N LEU A 297 -2.97 1.87 -13.46
CA LEU A 297 -3.69 1.85 -12.19
C LEU A 297 -2.83 2.50 -11.12
N ALA A 298 -3.27 3.64 -10.59
CA ALA A 298 -2.49 4.45 -9.65
C ALA A 298 -2.64 4.01 -8.19
N LYS A 299 -3.79 3.43 -7.82
CA LYS A 299 -4.03 2.83 -6.50
C LYS A 299 -4.90 1.60 -6.70
N CYS A 300 -4.55 0.51 -6.04
CA CYS A 300 -5.21 -0.79 -6.16
C CYS A 300 -5.83 -1.24 -4.83
N GLN A 301 -6.92 -1.99 -4.91
CA GLN A 301 -7.52 -2.68 -3.77
C GLN A 301 -8.12 -4.01 -4.23
N TYR A 302 -7.39 -5.10 -4.01
CA TYR A 302 -7.93 -6.43 -4.29
C TYR A 302 -9.01 -6.80 -3.26
N THR A 303 -10.01 -7.56 -3.70
CA THR A 303 -11.10 -8.02 -2.82
C THR A 303 -11.20 -9.54 -2.81
N SER A 304 -11.79 -10.14 -3.84
CA SER A 304 -11.96 -11.58 -4.02
C SER A 304 -12.41 -11.88 -5.44
N ASN A 305 -12.36 -13.16 -5.84
CA ASN A 305 -12.91 -13.67 -7.09
C ASN A 305 -12.30 -13.05 -8.36
N GLY A 306 -11.03 -12.65 -8.30
CA GLY A 306 -10.34 -11.98 -9.40
C GLY A 306 -10.78 -10.54 -9.63
N ILE A 307 -11.49 -9.91 -8.68
CA ILE A 307 -11.95 -8.52 -8.79
C ILE A 307 -11.03 -7.58 -8.03
N LEU A 308 -10.43 -6.67 -8.78
CA LEU A 308 -9.59 -5.59 -8.32
C LEU A 308 -10.33 -4.26 -8.50
N TYR A 309 -10.41 -3.46 -7.44
CA TYR A 309 -10.88 -2.09 -7.51
C TYR A 309 -9.67 -1.16 -7.64
N ALA A 310 -9.77 -0.11 -8.45
CA ALA A 310 -8.64 0.79 -8.63
C ALA A 310 -9.05 2.23 -8.93
N TYR A 311 -8.10 3.15 -8.76
CA TYR A 311 -8.06 4.42 -9.47
C TYR A 311 -7.25 4.23 -10.76
N GLY A 312 -7.94 4.14 -11.90
CA GLY A 312 -7.33 4.12 -13.21
C GLY A 312 -7.03 5.55 -13.68
N TYR A 313 -5.81 5.83 -14.12
CA TYR A 313 -5.44 7.15 -14.63
C TYR A 313 -5.49 7.16 -16.15
N ALA A 314 -6.11 8.17 -16.73
CA ALA A 314 -6.11 8.43 -18.16
C ALA A 314 -5.90 9.92 -18.43
N ILE A 315 -4.79 10.26 -19.09
CA ILE A 315 -4.42 11.65 -19.44
C ILE A 315 -5.52 12.30 -20.29
N GLY A 316 -6.15 11.53 -21.18
CA GLY A 316 -7.25 12.01 -22.03
C GLY A 316 -8.53 12.45 -21.30
N LEU A 317 -8.62 12.27 -19.97
CA LEU A 317 -9.73 12.79 -19.18
C LEU A 317 -9.61 14.28 -18.84
N ASP A 318 -8.41 14.84 -18.92
CA ASP A 318 -8.11 16.26 -18.68
C ASP A 318 -6.97 16.73 -19.61
N PRO A 319 -7.18 16.68 -20.95
CA PRO A 319 -6.10 16.81 -21.93
C PRO A 319 -5.47 18.21 -21.98
N GLU A 320 -6.18 19.24 -21.51
CA GLU A 320 -5.70 20.63 -21.50
C GLU A 320 -4.87 20.95 -20.25
N ASN A 321 -4.94 20.11 -19.20
CA ASN A 321 -4.18 20.31 -17.98
C ASN A 321 -2.89 19.49 -18.01
N THR A 322 -1.78 20.17 -18.32
CA THR A 322 -0.45 19.56 -18.35
C THR A 322 0.17 19.37 -16.96
N ASN A 323 -0.44 19.91 -15.90
CA ASN A 323 0.02 19.72 -14.53
C ASN A 323 -0.55 18.43 -13.94
N THR A 324 0.28 17.40 -13.89
CA THR A 324 -0.09 16.04 -13.46
C THR A 324 -0.49 15.96 -11.99
N TYR A 325 -0.11 16.94 -11.16
CA TYR A 325 -0.50 17.01 -9.76
C TYR A 325 -1.95 17.48 -9.58
N THR A 326 -2.43 18.35 -10.47
CA THR A 326 -3.76 18.96 -10.35
C THR A 326 -4.78 18.43 -11.37
N ALA A 327 -4.29 17.85 -12.47
CA ALA A 327 -5.13 17.26 -13.52
C ALA A 327 -6.01 16.13 -12.98
N ARG A 328 -7.27 16.09 -13.45
CA ARG A 328 -8.28 15.13 -12.98
C ARG A 328 -8.37 13.91 -13.88
N THR A 329 -7.29 13.17 -13.86
CA THR A 329 -7.08 12.01 -14.72
C THR A 329 -7.46 10.70 -14.04
N GLY A 330 -7.76 10.70 -12.74
CA GLY A 330 -8.12 9.49 -11.99
C GLY A 330 -9.62 9.17 -12.07
N ALA A 331 -9.96 7.97 -12.52
CA ALA A 331 -11.33 7.43 -12.53
C ALA A 331 -11.42 6.14 -11.70
N PRO A 332 -12.44 5.99 -10.84
CA PRO A 332 -12.72 4.72 -10.16
C PRO A 332 -13.13 3.64 -11.17
N VAL A 333 -12.44 2.49 -11.12
CA VAL A 333 -12.68 1.37 -12.03
C VAL A 333 -12.76 0.03 -11.30
N ILE A 334 -13.46 -0.91 -11.93
CA ILE A 334 -13.46 -2.34 -11.60
C ILE A 334 -12.65 -3.05 -12.68
N VAL A 335 -11.67 -3.83 -12.24
CA VAL A 335 -10.77 -4.62 -13.07
C VAL A 335 -11.06 -6.10 -12.80
N ASP A 336 -11.45 -6.83 -13.84
CA ASP A 336 -11.63 -8.28 -13.79
C ASP A 336 -10.35 -8.94 -14.30
N LEU A 337 -9.57 -9.52 -13.40
CA LEU A 337 -8.28 -10.14 -13.70
C LEU A 337 -8.44 -11.41 -14.55
N ARG A 338 -9.57 -12.11 -14.43
CA ARG A 338 -9.80 -13.39 -15.12
C ARG A 338 -10.25 -13.16 -16.56
N ASN A 339 -11.20 -12.26 -16.74
CA ASN A 339 -11.74 -11.91 -18.06
C ASN A 339 -10.90 -10.82 -18.76
N LYS A 340 -9.98 -10.18 -18.05
CA LYS A 340 -9.11 -9.11 -18.54
C LYS A 340 -9.92 -7.94 -19.09
N THR A 341 -10.89 -7.49 -18.31
CA THR A 341 -11.74 -6.34 -18.64
C THR A 341 -11.63 -5.24 -17.58
N VAL A 342 -11.92 -4.01 -18.00
CA VAL A 342 -11.98 -2.85 -17.11
C VAL A 342 -13.27 -2.09 -17.40
N LYS A 343 -13.95 -1.64 -16.34
CA LYS A 343 -15.11 -0.75 -16.44
C LYS A 343 -15.06 0.38 -15.43
N VAL A 344 -15.51 1.56 -15.81
CA VAL A 344 -15.71 2.70 -14.91
C VAL A 344 -16.85 2.41 -13.93
N ILE A 345 -16.68 2.82 -12.67
CA ILE A 345 -17.77 2.86 -11.70
C ILE A 345 -18.51 4.20 -11.90
N GLU A 346 -19.55 4.19 -12.71
CA GLU A 346 -20.34 5.38 -12.98
C GLU A 346 -20.98 5.94 -11.70
N GLY A 347 -20.94 7.26 -11.52
CA GLY A 347 -21.49 7.95 -10.35
C GLY A 347 -20.47 8.30 -9.27
N LEU A 348 -19.27 7.70 -9.29
CA LEU A 348 -18.16 8.18 -8.45
C LEU A 348 -17.38 9.30 -9.14
N PRO A 349 -16.90 10.32 -8.40
CA PRO A 349 -16.18 11.44 -8.98
C PRO A 349 -14.78 11.04 -9.47
N ARG A 350 -14.33 11.73 -10.51
CA ARG A 350 -12.91 11.74 -10.90
C ARG A 350 -12.07 12.43 -9.83
N SER A 351 -10.77 12.15 -9.83
CA SER A 351 -9.84 12.72 -8.86
C SER A 351 -8.51 13.15 -9.49
N ASN A 352 -7.75 13.95 -8.74
CA ASN A 352 -6.40 14.39 -9.08
C ASN A 352 -5.31 13.42 -8.55
N GLY A 353 -4.05 13.75 -8.82
CA GLY A 353 -2.85 13.00 -8.43
C GLY A 353 -2.72 12.64 -6.95
N HIS A 354 -3.33 13.41 -6.05
CA HIS A 354 -3.15 13.30 -4.60
C HIS A 354 -4.35 12.69 -3.88
N GLY A 355 -5.56 12.92 -4.37
CA GLY A 355 -6.81 12.53 -3.73
C GLY A 355 -7.27 11.14 -4.16
N ILE A 356 -6.47 10.09 -3.96
CA ILE A 356 -6.76 8.73 -4.47
C ILE A 356 -6.72 7.66 -3.39
N ALA A 357 -7.03 8.03 -2.15
CA ALA A 357 -7.17 7.07 -1.07
C ALA A 357 -8.14 5.95 -1.46
N MET A 358 -7.79 4.72 -1.09
CA MET A 358 -8.65 3.56 -1.27
C MET A 358 -8.56 2.65 -0.06
N GLY A 359 -9.65 1.95 0.23
CA GLY A 359 -9.66 0.86 1.19
C GLY A 359 -11.01 0.16 1.25
N ILE A 360 -11.20 -0.67 2.27
CA ILE A 360 -12.44 -1.43 2.48
C ILE A 360 -12.94 -1.12 3.88
N HIS A 361 -14.22 -0.77 4.02
CA HIS A 361 -14.88 -0.58 5.31
C HIS A 361 -16.27 -1.20 5.25
N GLU A 362 -16.58 -2.07 6.21
CA GLU A 362 -17.88 -2.77 6.30
C GLU A 362 -18.32 -3.47 5.00
N GLY A 363 -17.36 -4.02 4.26
CA GLY A 363 -17.59 -4.70 2.99
C GLY A 363 -17.84 -3.78 1.78
N LYS A 364 -17.83 -2.46 1.98
CA LYS A 364 -17.86 -1.46 0.91
C LYS A 364 -16.45 -1.03 0.52
N ILE A 365 -16.27 -0.67 -0.73
CA ILE A 365 -15.03 -0.03 -1.21
C ILE A 365 -15.13 1.46 -0.91
N VAL A 366 -14.11 1.99 -0.26
CA VAL A 366 -13.98 3.41 0.08
C VAL A 366 -13.07 4.08 -0.93
N TYR A 367 -13.53 5.20 -1.49
CA TYR A 367 -12.82 6.02 -2.47
C TYR A 367 -12.66 7.44 -1.95
N GLY A 368 -11.42 7.86 -1.68
CA GLY A 368 -11.08 9.26 -1.48
C GLY A 368 -11.00 9.98 -2.82
N SER A 369 -11.58 11.16 -2.93
CA SER A 369 -11.52 12.00 -4.12
C SER A 369 -11.22 13.45 -3.74
N ALA A 370 -10.46 14.12 -4.60
CA ALA A 370 -10.25 15.56 -4.62
C ALA A 370 -10.82 16.13 -5.92
N ASN A 371 -12.01 16.73 -5.83
CA ASN A 371 -12.76 17.24 -6.98
C ASN A 371 -13.43 18.60 -6.71
N ASP A 372 -14.13 19.17 -7.69
CA ASP A 372 -14.71 20.54 -7.59
C ASP A 372 -15.84 20.61 -6.58
N ALA A 373 -16.55 19.51 -6.38
CA ALA A 373 -17.70 19.48 -5.50
C ALA A 373 -17.29 19.29 -4.04
N TYR A 374 -16.26 18.47 -3.79
CA TYR A 374 -15.72 18.22 -2.45
C TYR A 374 -14.36 17.53 -2.50
N ASN A 375 -13.65 17.64 -1.37
CA ASN A 375 -12.62 16.67 -1.01
C ASN A 375 -13.16 15.78 0.11
N GLY A 376 -13.03 14.47 -0.05
CA GLY A 376 -13.61 13.54 0.91
C GLY A 376 -13.75 12.12 0.37
N PHE A 377 -14.51 11.32 1.10
CA PHE A 377 -14.65 9.90 0.83
C PHE A 377 -16.06 9.55 0.36
N SER A 378 -16.13 8.58 -0.55
CA SER A 378 -17.35 8.00 -1.09
C SER A 378 -17.28 6.48 -0.92
N THR A 379 -18.41 5.80 -0.95
CA THR A 379 -18.45 4.34 -0.91
C THR A 379 -19.14 3.74 -2.13
N TYR A 380 -18.69 2.55 -2.50
CA TYR A 380 -19.33 1.66 -3.45
C TYR A 380 -19.56 0.31 -2.77
N ASP A 381 -20.79 -0.19 -2.78
CA ASP A 381 -21.12 -1.53 -2.31
C ASP A 381 -21.02 -2.55 -3.46
N PRO A 382 -20.03 -3.46 -3.45
CA PRO A 382 -19.88 -4.50 -4.47
C PRO A 382 -21.10 -5.41 -4.65
N LYS A 383 -21.93 -5.58 -3.62
CA LYS A 383 -23.08 -6.51 -3.66
C LYS A 383 -24.29 -5.90 -4.35
N SER A 384 -24.59 -4.64 -4.04
CA SER A 384 -25.78 -3.95 -4.56
C SER A 384 -25.50 -3.02 -5.73
N GLY A 385 -24.23 -2.63 -5.93
CA GLY A 385 -23.84 -1.56 -6.85
C GLY A 385 -24.18 -0.16 -6.34
N THR A 386 -24.64 -0.03 -5.10
CA THR A 386 -25.03 1.26 -4.50
C THR A 386 -23.81 2.14 -4.28
N ILE A 387 -23.96 3.42 -4.61
CA ILE A 387 -22.96 4.46 -4.39
C ILE A 387 -23.48 5.46 -3.37
N GLU A 388 -22.61 5.83 -2.44
CA GLU A 388 -22.82 6.95 -1.54
C GLU A 388 -21.66 7.93 -1.69
N THR A 389 -21.92 9.08 -2.29
CA THR A 389 -20.93 10.15 -2.45
C THR A 389 -20.89 11.03 -1.22
N LYS A 390 -19.72 11.59 -0.90
CA LYS A 390 -19.56 12.58 0.19
C LYS A 390 -20.02 12.03 1.54
N VAL A 391 -19.63 10.78 1.85
CA VAL A 391 -19.87 10.16 3.16
C VAL A 391 -19.23 11.03 4.25
N ILE A 392 -17.94 11.33 4.10
CA ILE A 392 -17.24 12.34 4.91
C ILE A 392 -16.52 13.34 4.01
N THR A 393 -16.35 14.57 4.49
CA THR A 393 -15.48 15.58 3.85
C THR A 393 -14.23 15.85 4.67
N VAL A 394 -13.17 16.30 4.01
CA VAL A 394 -11.87 16.53 4.64
C VAL A 394 -11.21 17.82 4.19
N THR A 395 -10.37 18.39 5.05
CA THR A 395 -9.43 19.45 4.66
C THR A 395 -8.20 18.86 3.97
N GLY A 396 -7.92 19.31 2.75
CA GLY A 396 -6.88 18.75 1.87
C GLY A 396 -7.41 17.60 1.01
N PHE A 397 -6.51 16.84 0.38
CA PHE A 397 -6.83 15.76 -0.54
C PHE A 397 -6.68 14.40 0.14
N PRO A 398 -7.71 13.53 0.13
CA PRO A 398 -7.64 12.23 0.80
C PRO A 398 -6.67 11.30 0.09
N SER A 399 -5.54 10.98 0.72
CA SER A 399 -4.41 10.28 0.11
C SER A 399 -4.23 8.82 0.57
N PHE A 400 -4.72 8.47 1.77
CA PHE A 400 -4.69 7.10 2.30
C PHE A 400 -5.96 6.80 3.10
N PHE A 401 -6.37 5.53 3.14
CA PHE A 401 -7.44 5.03 3.99
C PHE A 401 -7.14 3.61 4.45
N HIS A 402 -7.40 3.31 5.71
CA HIS A 402 -7.39 1.96 6.23
C HIS A 402 -8.48 1.79 7.28
N SER A 403 -9.21 0.67 7.21
CA SER A 403 -10.10 0.25 8.27
C SER A 403 -9.57 -1.04 8.88
N PHE A 404 -9.40 -1.03 10.20
CA PHE A 404 -8.99 -2.19 10.97
C PHE A 404 -10.16 -3.19 11.04
N LYS A 405 -9.85 -4.48 10.87
CA LYS A 405 -10.83 -5.58 10.86
C LYS A 405 -10.91 -6.29 12.19
#